data_AF-A0A7Y0B4Z3-F1
#
_entry.id   AF-A0A7Y0B4Z3-F1
#
_cell.length_a   1.000
_cell.length_b   1.000
_cell.length_c   1.000
_cell.angle_alpha   90.00
_cell.angle_beta   90.00
_cell.angle_gamma   90.00
#
_symmetry.space_group_name_H-M   'P 1'
#
loop_
_entity.id
_entity.type
_entity.pdbx_description
1 polymer ?
#
loop_
_entity_poly.entity_id
_entity_poly.type
_entity_poly.pdbx_seq_one_letter_code
_entity_poly.pdbx_strand_id
1 'polypeptide(L)'
;MSHIATRRVAALGSAALAASLLLTATPAHAGTQPGKHTFRMSAPSYKKTDANGTFTGQVNMAGTVGRPATMAWSFRTSPTVQAMATGKMTCKAGHMQLPYHDSHSNVAVDYFWHSSVKDNRRNKDYTLWGNCTFRVKVGGRTGTANLGFNFRYSLFDGISASGAARDQLTPESSEGDEFASDLSITYDS
;
A
#
# COMPACT_ATOMS: atom_id res chain seq x y z
N MET A 1 -67.15 -43.33 11.61
CA MET A 1 -68.31 -42.39 11.56
C MET A 1 -68.17 -41.38 12.69
N SER A 2 -68.77 -40.19 12.55
CA SER A 2 -69.17 -39.21 13.59
C SER A 2 -68.27 -39.00 14.83
N HIS A 3 -67.67 -37.81 14.99
CA HIS A 3 -68.19 -36.69 15.82
C HIS A 3 -68.21 -36.99 17.33
N ILE A 4 -67.80 -36.10 18.24
CA ILE A 4 -68.31 -34.74 18.49
C ILE A 4 -67.18 -33.79 18.96
N ALA A 5 -67.38 -32.47 18.80
CA ALA A 5 -66.46 -31.44 19.31
C ALA A 5 -67.17 -30.50 20.31
N THR A 6 -66.42 -29.92 21.25
CA THR A 6 -66.95 -28.90 22.19
C THR A 6 -65.97 -27.72 22.35
N ARG A 7 -66.53 -26.51 22.31
CA ARG A 7 -65.88 -25.21 22.64
C ARG A 7 -65.81 -25.06 24.18
N ARG A 8 -65.27 -24.03 24.86
CA ARG A 8 -64.65 -22.70 24.60
C ARG A 8 -63.62 -22.52 25.78
N VAL A 9 -63.06 -21.40 26.25
CA VAL A 9 -63.19 -19.93 26.09
C VAL A 9 -61.77 -19.36 25.82
N ALA A 10 -61.56 -18.04 25.83
CA ALA A 10 -60.26 -17.38 25.75
C ALA A 10 -59.78 -16.85 27.12
N ALA A 11 -58.50 -16.47 27.19
CA ALA A 11 -58.00 -15.44 28.11
C ALA A 11 -57.09 -14.49 27.31
N LEU A 12 -57.24 -13.17 27.51
CA LEU A 12 -56.43 -12.13 26.88
C LEU A 12 -55.24 -11.78 27.79
N GLY A 13 -54.04 -11.72 27.23
CA GLY A 13 -52.80 -11.37 27.95
C GLY A 13 -51.96 -10.37 27.17
N SER A 14 -52.26 -9.08 27.33
CA SER A 14 -51.54 -8.00 26.63
C SER A 14 -50.17 -7.75 27.26
N ALA A 15 -49.11 -8.36 26.71
CA ALA A 15 -47.73 -8.04 27.06
C ALA A 15 -47.18 -6.95 26.12
N ALA A 16 -46.99 -5.74 26.65
CA ALA A 16 -46.39 -4.64 25.91
C ALA A 16 -44.86 -4.84 25.79
N LEU A 17 -44.40 -5.34 24.63
CA LEU A 17 -42.97 -5.40 24.32
C LEU A 17 -42.44 -3.98 24.07
N ALA A 18 -41.59 -3.50 24.97
CA ALA A 18 -40.92 -2.21 24.81
C ALA A 18 -40.03 -2.23 23.56
N ALA A 19 -40.22 -1.26 22.67
CA ALA A 19 -39.40 -1.10 21.48
C ALA A 19 -38.03 -0.51 21.86
N SER A 20 -37.11 -1.38 22.27
CA SER A 20 -35.71 -1.04 22.52
C SER A 20 -35.07 -0.49 21.24
N LEU A 21 -34.98 0.84 21.14
CA LEU A 21 -34.19 1.53 20.12
C LEU A 21 -32.71 1.23 20.34
N LEU A 22 -32.26 0.07 19.85
CA LEU A 22 -30.86 -0.23 19.64
C LEU A 22 -30.33 0.74 18.58
N LEU A 23 -29.82 1.89 19.03
CA LEU A 23 -28.86 2.64 18.24
C LEU A 23 -27.64 1.75 18.06
N THR A 24 -27.62 0.99 16.96
CA THR A 24 -26.41 0.35 16.46
C THR A 24 -25.46 1.47 16.06
N ALA A 25 -24.63 1.90 17.02
CA ALA A 25 -23.50 2.74 16.74
C ALA A 25 -22.65 2.01 15.70
N THR A 26 -22.73 2.44 14.45
CA THR A 26 -21.87 1.93 13.39
C THR A 26 -20.44 2.16 13.87
N PRO A 27 -19.58 1.13 13.92
CA PRO A 27 -18.21 1.32 14.35
C PRO A 27 -17.59 2.31 13.39
N ALA A 28 -17.32 3.53 13.87
CA ALA A 28 -16.71 4.58 13.09
C ALA A 28 -15.38 4.03 12.62
N HIS A 29 -15.28 3.73 11.32
CA HIS A 29 -14.06 3.22 10.73
C HIS A 29 -13.05 4.35 10.79
N ALA A 30 -12.22 4.32 11.84
CA ALA A 30 -11.05 5.16 11.98
C ALA A 30 -10.11 4.80 10.84
N GLY A 31 -10.30 5.46 9.69
CA GLY A 31 -9.65 5.12 8.44
C GLY A 31 -8.14 5.16 8.61
N THR A 32 -7.54 3.97 8.67
CA THR A 32 -6.13 3.80 8.96
C THR A 32 -5.33 4.60 7.95
N GLN A 33 -4.61 5.62 8.42
CA GLN A 33 -3.65 6.30 7.56
C GLN A 33 -2.65 5.23 7.08
N PRO A 34 -2.32 5.17 5.77
CA PRO A 34 -1.21 4.33 5.36
C PRO A 34 0.07 4.82 6.04
N GLY A 35 0.96 3.91 6.37
CA GLY A 35 2.27 4.20 6.93
C GLY A 35 3.14 5.02 5.96
N LYS A 36 4.30 5.43 6.47
CA LYS A 36 5.23 6.31 5.75
C LYS A 36 6.64 6.21 6.33
N HIS A 37 7.57 5.76 5.50
CA HIS A 37 8.95 5.58 5.91
C HIS A 37 9.64 6.91 6.20
N THR A 38 10.08 7.12 7.44
CA THR A 38 10.83 8.32 7.82
C THR A 38 12.34 8.02 7.80
N PHE A 39 13.02 8.43 6.73
CA PHE A 39 14.48 8.34 6.62
C PHE A 39 15.14 9.21 7.71
N ARG A 40 16.11 8.65 8.44
CA ARG A 40 16.87 9.33 9.51
C ARG A 40 18.37 9.22 9.27
N MET A 41 19.20 10.10 9.87
CA MET A 41 20.66 9.99 9.77
C MET A 41 21.20 8.61 10.20
N SER A 42 20.57 7.97 11.19
CA SER A 42 20.86 6.62 11.67
C SER A 42 20.17 5.49 10.87
N ALA A 43 19.20 5.83 10.02
CA ALA A 43 18.47 4.91 9.14
C ALA A 43 18.28 5.56 7.75
N PRO A 44 19.35 5.68 6.95
CA PRO A 44 19.33 6.37 5.66
C PRO A 44 18.83 5.47 4.51
N SER A 45 18.37 4.25 4.80
CA SER A 45 18.06 3.21 3.83
C SER A 45 16.80 2.44 4.21
N TYR A 46 15.98 2.15 3.21
CA TYR A 46 14.77 1.35 3.26
C TYR A 46 14.89 0.14 2.34
N LYS A 47 14.32 -0.99 2.76
CA LYS A 47 14.10 -2.17 1.91
C LYS A 47 12.81 -2.85 2.34
N LYS A 48 11.95 -3.20 1.37
CA LYS A 48 10.82 -4.11 1.59
C LYS A 48 10.69 -5.08 0.42
N THR A 49 10.23 -6.29 0.72
CA THR A 49 9.95 -7.35 -0.24
C THR A 49 8.51 -7.80 -0.04
N ASP A 50 7.78 -8.02 -1.14
CA ASP A 50 6.42 -8.54 -1.15
C ASP A 50 6.29 -9.65 -2.22
N ALA A 51 5.05 -10.03 -2.56
CA ALA A 51 4.78 -11.07 -3.56
C ALA A 51 5.23 -10.71 -4.99
N ASN A 52 5.27 -9.42 -5.35
CA ASN A 52 5.53 -8.98 -6.72
C ASN A 52 6.95 -8.44 -6.91
N GLY A 53 7.66 -8.05 -5.84
CA GLY A 53 9.04 -7.61 -5.96
C GLY A 53 9.76 -7.24 -4.67
N THR A 54 10.91 -6.62 -4.83
CA THR A 54 11.70 -5.97 -3.77
C THR A 54 11.96 -4.53 -4.17
N PHE A 55 11.61 -3.62 -3.27
CA PHE A 55 11.89 -2.19 -3.39
C PHE A 55 12.99 -1.78 -2.41
N THR A 56 13.83 -0.83 -2.82
CA THR A 56 14.78 -0.14 -1.94
C THR A 56 14.68 1.36 -2.13
N GLY A 57 14.94 2.10 -1.05
CA GLY A 57 15.16 3.55 -1.08
C GLY A 57 16.39 3.91 -0.25
N GLN A 58 17.14 4.93 -0.63
CA GLN A 58 18.31 5.41 0.11
C GLN A 58 18.43 6.93 -0.04
N VAL A 59 18.65 7.63 1.08
CA VAL A 59 18.85 9.08 1.10
C VAL A 59 20.20 9.40 1.73
N ASN A 60 21.08 10.07 0.98
CA ASN A 60 22.26 10.67 1.61
C ASN A 60 21.86 11.98 2.31
N MET A 61 21.66 11.87 3.63
CA MET A 61 21.36 13.02 4.50
C MET A 61 22.60 13.70 5.08
N ALA A 62 23.80 13.14 4.89
CA ALA A 62 25.05 13.80 5.26
C ALA A 62 25.34 14.95 4.30
N GLY A 63 25.78 16.10 4.82
CA GLY A 63 26.03 17.31 4.02
C GLY A 63 24.79 18.04 3.48
N THR A 64 23.58 17.50 3.68
CA THR A 64 22.31 18.12 3.25
C THR A 64 21.51 18.71 4.42
N VAL A 65 22.18 19.15 5.48
CA VAL A 65 21.56 19.95 6.55
C VAL A 65 21.23 21.33 5.98
N GLY A 66 20.00 21.81 6.18
CA GLY A 66 19.52 23.06 5.58
C GLY A 66 19.39 23.06 4.05
N ARG A 67 19.56 21.91 3.38
CA ARG A 67 19.47 21.77 1.92
C ARG A 67 18.55 20.59 1.54
N PRO A 68 18.02 20.54 0.31
CA PRO A 68 17.38 19.34 -0.20
C PRO A 68 18.38 18.18 -0.34
N ALA A 69 17.88 16.95 -0.30
CA ALA A 69 18.64 15.72 -0.53
C ALA A 69 18.12 14.97 -1.77
N THR A 70 18.88 13.97 -2.20
CA THR A 70 18.45 13.03 -3.25
C THR A 70 18.07 11.70 -2.62
N MET A 71 16.93 11.16 -3.03
CA MET A 71 16.45 9.82 -2.67
C MET A 71 16.64 8.91 -3.89
N ALA A 72 17.66 8.05 -3.82
CA ALA A 72 17.89 7.00 -4.82
C ALA A 72 16.98 5.80 -4.49
N TRP A 73 16.43 5.15 -5.50
CA TRP A 73 15.53 4.01 -5.30
C TRP A 73 15.76 2.92 -6.34
N SER A 74 15.33 1.69 -6.02
CA SER A 74 15.23 0.60 -6.98
C SER A 74 13.99 -0.26 -6.75
N PHE A 75 13.54 -0.92 -7.82
CA PHE A 75 12.55 -1.98 -7.78
C PHE A 75 13.02 -3.15 -8.65
N ARG A 76 12.89 -4.38 -8.14
CA ARG A 76 13.08 -5.61 -8.91
C ARG A 76 11.89 -6.52 -8.70
N THR A 77 11.36 -7.07 -9.78
CA THR A 77 10.28 -8.06 -9.78
C THR A 77 10.66 -9.32 -8.99
N SER A 78 9.65 -10.04 -8.48
CA SER A 78 9.83 -11.34 -7.84
C SER A 78 10.04 -12.45 -8.88
N PRO A 79 10.67 -13.58 -8.52
CA PRO A 79 10.78 -14.74 -9.43
C PRO A 79 9.42 -15.23 -9.94
N THR A 80 8.36 -15.12 -9.13
CA THR A 80 6.99 -15.46 -9.52
C THR A 80 6.48 -14.55 -10.65
N VAL A 81 6.71 -13.23 -10.55
CA VAL A 81 6.37 -12.28 -11.61
C VAL A 81 7.19 -12.55 -12.88
N GLN A 82 8.48 -12.84 -12.74
CA GLN A 82 9.38 -13.15 -13.86
C GLN A 82 8.92 -14.42 -14.60
N ALA A 83 8.52 -15.47 -13.88
CA ALA A 83 8.06 -16.74 -14.45
C ALA A 83 6.71 -16.64 -15.19
N MET A 84 5.89 -15.64 -14.89
CA MET A 84 4.62 -15.40 -15.60
C MET A 84 4.80 -14.62 -16.92
N ALA A 85 5.91 -13.91 -17.09
CA ALA A 85 6.12 -13.01 -18.22
C ALA A 85 6.53 -13.73 -19.51
N THR A 86 5.95 -13.29 -20.63
CA THR A 86 6.23 -13.77 -21.99
C THR A 86 6.83 -12.70 -22.90
N GLY A 87 7.08 -11.50 -22.37
CA GLY A 87 7.64 -10.38 -23.13
C GLY A 87 8.42 -9.40 -22.27
N LYS A 88 8.94 -8.36 -22.92
CA LYS A 88 9.63 -7.24 -22.29
C LYS A 88 8.64 -6.31 -21.59
N MET A 89 9.11 -5.56 -20.59
CA MET A 89 8.32 -4.56 -19.86
C MET A 89 8.47 -3.16 -20.46
N THR A 90 7.43 -2.34 -20.29
CA THR A 90 7.54 -0.88 -20.34
C THR A 90 7.20 -0.34 -18.96
N CYS A 91 8.15 0.33 -18.32
CA CYS A 91 8.04 0.84 -16.95
C CYS A 91 8.06 2.37 -16.93
N LYS A 92 7.27 2.98 -16.04
CA LYS A 92 7.19 4.43 -15.80
C LYS A 92 7.06 4.71 -14.31
N ALA A 93 7.86 5.63 -13.79
CA ALA A 93 7.77 6.12 -12.42
C ALA A 93 7.62 7.63 -12.38
N GLY A 94 7.03 8.13 -11.30
CA GLY A 94 6.78 9.54 -11.07
C GLY A 94 6.63 9.85 -9.58
N HIS A 95 6.42 11.13 -9.28
CA HIS A 95 6.37 11.62 -7.90
C HIS A 95 5.23 12.62 -7.72
N MET A 96 4.44 12.48 -6.65
CA MET A 96 3.21 13.28 -6.49
C MET A 96 3.48 14.74 -6.10
N GLN A 97 4.64 15.04 -5.52
CA GLN A 97 4.97 16.36 -4.94
C GLN A 97 6.23 17.03 -5.54
N LEU A 98 6.88 16.41 -6.52
CA LEU A 98 8.12 16.93 -7.14
C LEU A 98 8.10 16.67 -8.66
N PRO A 99 8.73 17.52 -9.50
CA PRO A 99 8.75 17.36 -10.96
C PRO A 99 9.72 16.27 -11.40
N TYR A 100 9.41 15.02 -11.05
CA TYR A 100 10.21 13.83 -11.33
C TYR A 100 9.41 12.86 -12.21
N HIS A 101 10.10 12.34 -13.24
CA HIS A 101 9.61 11.30 -14.13
C HIS A 101 10.78 10.39 -14.52
N ASP A 102 10.49 9.12 -14.74
CA ASP A 102 11.44 8.10 -15.19
C ASP A 102 10.68 7.09 -16.07
N SER A 103 11.26 6.63 -17.18
CA SER A 103 10.54 5.83 -18.18
C SER A 103 11.50 4.95 -18.98
N HIS A 104 11.28 3.64 -18.94
CA HIS A 104 12.10 2.62 -19.61
C HIS A 104 11.21 1.72 -20.46
N SER A 105 11.43 1.71 -21.77
CA SER A 105 10.74 0.80 -22.70
C SER A 105 11.60 -0.44 -23.01
N ASN A 106 10.94 -1.55 -23.33
CA ASN A 106 11.57 -2.78 -23.83
C ASN A 106 12.60 -3.44 -22.88
N VAL A 107 12.50 -3.21 -21.57
CA VAL A 107 13.42 -3.82 -20.57
C VAL A 107 13.06 -5.28 -20.25
N ALA A 108 14.02 -6.06 -19.76
CA ALA A 108 13.76 -7.43 -19.31
C ALA A 108 12.88 -7.45 -18.05
N VAL A 109 12.11 -8.52 -17.82
CA VAL A 109 11.22 -8.62 -16.65
C VAL A 109 12.00 -8.63 -15.33
N ASP A 110 13.21 -9.19 -15.32
CA ASP A 110 14.11 -9.28 -14.17
C ASP A 110 15.02 -8.05 -13.98
N TYR A 111 14.87 -7.03 -14.85
CA TYR A 111 15.67 -5.80 -14.85
C TYR A 111 15.64 -5.10 -13.49
N PHE A 112 16.81 -4.70 -13.03
CA PHE A 112 16.98 -3.91 -11.81
C PHE A 112 16.68 -2.44 -12.13
N TRP A 113 15.40 -2.09 -12.12
CA TRP A 113 14.93 -0.74 -12.41
C TRP A 113 15.27 0.17 -11.24
N HIS A 114 16.00 1.26 -11.50
CA HIS A 114 16.49 2.18 -10.48
C HIS A 114 16.61 3.60 -11.02
N SER A 115 16.45 4.58 -10.15
CA SER A 115 16.52 6.01 -10.51
C SER A 115 16.74 6.87 -9.26
N SER A 116 16.56 8.20 -9.35
CA SER A 116 16.82 9.12 -8.23
C SER A 116 15.94 10.38 -8.24
N VAL A 117 15.19 10.57 -7.16
CA VAL A 117 14.35 11.75 -6.91
C VAL A 117 15.19 12.82 -6.20
N LYS A 118 15.45 13.93 -6.89
CA LYS A 118 16.16 15.11 -6.36
C LYS A 118 15.22 15.98 -5.53
N ASP A 119 15.76 17.02 -4.89
CA ASP A 119 15.00 18.10 -4.24
C ASP A 119 14.06 17.71 -3.08
N ASN A 120 14.30 16.54 -2.48
CA ASN A 120 13.59 16.08 -1.29
C ASN A 120 13.97 16.93 -0.07
N ARG A 121 13.00 17.60 0.53
CA ARG A 121 13.17 18.47 1.71
C ARG A 121 12.82 17.72 2.98
N ARG A 122 13.48 18.09 4.08
CA ARG A 122 13.21 17.52 5.41
C ARG A 122 11.83 17.94 5.91
N ASN A 123 11.21 17.09 6.73
CA ASN A 123 9.86 17.18 7.27
C ASN A 123 8.75 17.41 6.22
N LYS A 124 8.94 16.89 4.99
CA LYS A 124 7.90 16.82 3.96
C LYS A 124 7.52 15.37 3.66
N ASP A 125 6.25 15.19 3.35
CA ASP A 125 5.65 13.91 3.00
C ASP A 125 5.63 13.75 1.48
N TYR A 126 6.06 12.58 1.04
CA TYR A 126 6.39 12.28 -0.34
C TYR A 126 5.82 10.93 -0.77
N THR A 127 5.40 10.85 -2.04
CA THR A 127 4.87 9.64 -2.66
C THR A 127 5.57 9.43 -4.00
N LEU A 128 6.45 8.42 -4.04
CA LEU A 128 6.94 7.83 -5.28
C LEU A 128 5.93 6.79 -5.75
N TRP A 129 5.65 6.76 -7.05
CA TRP A 129 4.89 5.68 -7.68
C TRP A 129 5.66 5.10 -8.87
N GLY A 130 5.38 3.85 -9.19
CA GLY A 130 5.87 3.17 -10.38
C GLY A 130 4.80 2.26 -10.99
N ASN A 131 4.89 2.03 -12.29
CA ASN A 131 4.04 1.08 -13.00
C ASN A 131 4.83 0.44 -14.16
N CYS A 132 4.79 -0.89 -14.27
CA CYS A 132 5.34 -1.66 -15.37
C CYS A 132 4.24 -2.45 -16.08
N THR A 133 4.18 -2.40 -17.40
CA THR A 133 3.26 -3.20 -18.22
C THR A 133 4.01 -4.19 -19.10
N PHE A 134 3.52 -5.43 -19.17
CA PHE A 134 4.15 -6.53 -19.92
C PHE A 134 3.17 -7.64 -20.27
N ARG A 135 3.55 -8.49 -21.24
CA ARG A 135 2.76 -9.66 -21.63
C ARG A 135 3.06 -10.84 -20.71
N VAL A 136 2.02 -11.61 -20.40
CA VAL A 136 2.08 -12.78 -19.50
C VAL A 136 1.38 -13.99 -20.10
N LYS A 137 1.68 -15.17 -19.54
CA LYS A 137 0.91 -16.41 -19.76
C LYS A 137 0.74 -17.16 -18.44
N VAL A 138 -0.49 -17.30 -17.98
CA VAL A 138 -0.85 -17.89 -16.67
C VAL A 138 -1.97 -18.91 -16.88
N GLY A 139 -1.82 -20.11 -16.34
CA GLY A 139 -2.80 -21.19 -16.53
C GLY A 139 -3.06 -21.55 -18.00
N GLY A 140 -2.06 -21.37 -18.87
CA GLY A 140 -2.18 -21.54 -20.33
C GLY A 140 -2.77 -20.33 -21.08
N ARG A 141 -3.49 -19.42 -20.40
CA ARG A 141 -4.09 -18.22 -20.99
C ARG A 141 -3.08 -17.09 -21.11
N THR A 142 -3.13 -16.31 -22.19
CA THR A 142 -2.32 -15.11 -22.38
C THR A 142 -3.03 -13.85 -21.90
N GLY A 143 -2.27 -12.81 -21.60
CA GLY A 143 -2.80 -11.52 -21.16
C GLY A 143 -1.73 -10.45 -21.00
N THR A 144 -2.15 -9.27 -20.53
CA THR A 144 -1.29 -8.15 -20.16
C THR A 144 -1.34 -7.96 -18.65
N ALA A 145 -0.17 -7.95 -18.02
CA ALA A 145 0.00 -7.57 -16.63
C ALA A 145 0.26 -6.06 -16.52
N ASN A 146 -0.29 -5.45 -15.47
CA ASN A 146 0.10 -4.15 -14.95
C ASN A 146 0.58 -4.36 -13.51
N LEU A 147 1.86 -4.06 -13.26
CA LEU A 147 2.50 -4.13 -11.95
C LEU A 147 2.71 -2.70 -11.44
N GLY A 148 1.86 -2.25 -10.53
CA GLY A 148 1.99 -0.97 -9.85
C GLY A 148 2.82 -1.08 -8.57
N PHE A 149 3.42 0.04 -8.14
CA PHE A 149 3.90 0.20 -6.78
C PHE A 149 3.76 1.64 -6.29
N ASN A 150 3.63 1.81 -4.98
CA ASN A 150 3.67 3.09 -4.29
C ASN A 150 4.61 3.01 -3.08
N PHE A 151 5.37 4.08 -2.83
CA PHE A 151 6.20 4.25 -1.64
C PHE A 151 5.96 5.62 -1.02
N ARG A 152 5.49 5.64 0.23
CA ARG A 152 5.28 6.86 1.02
C ARG A 152 6.46 7.06 1.96
N TYR A 153 7.07 8.24 1.92
CA TYR A 153 8.25 8.54 2.72
C TYR A 153 8.34 10.00 3.17
N SER A 154 9.24 10.27 4.12
CA SER A 154 9.70 11.60 4.53
C SER A 154 11.16 11.55 4.95
N LEU A 155 11.80 12.72 5.07
CA LEU A 155 13.18 12.86 5.56
C LEU A 155 13.16 13.60 6.89
N PHE A 156 13.76 13.05 7.94
CA PHE A 156 13.84 13.73 9.24
C PHE A 156 14.85 14.89 9.23
N ASP A 157 14.55 15.99 9.92
CA ASP A 157 15.45 17.14 10.01
C ASP A 157 16.56 17.00 11.07
N GLY A 158 16.33 16.22 12.13
CA GLY A 158 17.24 16.07 13.28
C GLY A 158 17.06 17.12 14.39
N ILE A 159 16.05 18.00 14.30
CA ILE A 159 15.86 19.15 15.21
C ILE A 159 14.41 19.28 15.67
N SER A 160 13.44 19.07 14.76
CA SER A 160 12.03 19.02 15.14
C SER A 160 11.81 17.84 16.08
N ALA A 161 11.22 18.11 17.24
CA ALA A 161 10.74 17.06 18.13
C ALA A 161 9.77 16.16 17.34
N SER A 162 10.15 14.91 17.10
CA SER A 162 9.24 13.93 16.52
C SER A 162 8.06 13.77 17.45
N GLY A 163 6.87 14.18 17.01
CA GLY A 163 5.67 14.24 17.82
C GLY A 163 5.43 12.92 18.54
N ALA A 164 5.50 12.94 19.86
CA ALA A 164 5.52 11.76 20.72
C ALA A 164 6.58 10.70 20.33
N ALA A 165 7.85 11.04 20.50
CA ALA A 165 8.85 10.06 20.92
C ALA A 165 8.49 9.55 22.33
N ARG A 166 7.49 8.65 22.40
CA ARG A 166 7.32 7.77 23.56
C ARG A 166 8.34 6.64 23.42
N ASP A 167 9.20 6.49 24.43
CA ASP A 167 9.93 5.25 24.68
C ASP A 167 8.93 4.18 25.13
N GLN A 168 8.17 3.68 24.16
CA GLN A 168 7.21 2.61 24.32
C GLN A 168 7.51 1.58 23.24
N LEU A 169 7.98 0.41 23.69
CA LEU A 169 7.91 -0.85 22.96
C LEU A 169 6.43 -1.13 22.68
N THR A 170 5.93 -0.47 21.64
CA THR A 170 4.55 -0.57 21.15
C THR A 170 4.57 -1.66 20.09
N PRO A 171 3.68 -2.67 20.15
CA PRO A 171 3.63 -3.70 19.12
C PRO A 171 3.41 -3.07 17.74
N GLU A 172 3.89 -3.76 16.70
CA GLU A 172 3.83 -3.34 15.30
C GLU A 172 2.49 -2.67 15.00
N SER A 173 2.54 -1.37 14.69
CA SER A 173 1.35 -0.60 14.46
C SER A 173 0.64 -1.16 13.23
N SER A 174 -0.62 -1.56 13.39
CA SER A 174 -1.46 -2.11 12.32
C SER A 174 -1.92 -1.00 11.38
N GLU A 175 -0.95 -0.38 10.71
CA GLU A 175 -1.06 0.72 9.77
C GLU A 175 -0.93 0.20 8.33
N GLY A 176 -1.39 0.98 7.35
CA GLY A 176 -1.25 0.59 5.94
C GLY A 176 0.22 0.54 5.52
N ASP A 177 0.53 -0.22 4.48
CA ASP A 177 1.91 -0.44 4.08
C ASP A 177 2.65 0.83 3.57
N GLU A 178 3.85 1.11 4.10
CA GLU A 178 4.68 2.24 3.65
C GLU A 178 5.11 2.11 2.18
N PHE A 179 5.44 0.86 1.79
CA PHE A 179 5.61 0.41 0.42
C PHE A 179 4.65 -0.76 0.16
N ALA A 180 3.90 -0.66 -0.94
CA ALA A 180 3.10 -1.76 -1.46
C ALA A 180 3.21 -1.81 -2.99
N SER A 181 3.15 -3.01 -3.55
CA SER A 181 2.98 -3.24 -4.98
C SER A 181 1.72 -4.07 -5.27
N ASP A 182 1.12 -3.81 -6.42
CA ASP A 182 -0.09 -4.47 -6.91
C ASP A 182 0.16 -5.10 -8.28
N LEU A 183 -0.41 -6.28 -8.52
CA LEU A 183 -0.33 -6.96 -9.82
C LEU A 183 -1.75 -7.26 -10.30
N SER A 184 -2.15 -6.60 -11.39
CA SER A 184 -3.40 -6.89 -12.10
C SER A 184 -3.09 -7.55 -13.45
N ILE A 185 -3.88 -8.54 -13.85
CA ILE A 185 -3.75 -9.23 -15.13
C ILE A 185 -5.08 -9.16 -15.89
N THR A 186 -5.06 -8.49 -17.04
CA THR A 186 -6.15 -8.54 -18.02
C THR A 186 -5.84 -9.63 -19.03
N TYR A 187 -6.61 -10.71 -19.01
CA TYR A 187 -6.50 -11.78 -20.00
C TYR A 187 -7.03 -11.32 -21.36
N ASP A 188 -6.48 -11.92 -22.42
CA ASP A 188 -7.05 -11.77 -23.75
C ASP A 188 -8.41 -12.50 -23.83
N SER A 189 -9.26 -12.06 -24.77
CA SER A 189 -10.57 -12.63 -25.10
C SER A 189 -10.47 -13.84 -26.01
#